data_AF-A0A920UDS6-F1
#
_entry.id   AF-A0A920UDS6-F1
#
_cell.length_a   1.000
_cell.length_b   1.000
_cell.length_c   1.000
_cell.angle_alpha   90.00
_cell.angle_beta   90.00
_cell.angle_gamma   90.00
#
_symmetry.space_group_name_H-M   'P 1'
#
loop_
_entity.id
_entity.type
_entity.pdbx_description
1 polymer ?
#
loop_
_entity_poly.entity_id
_entity_poly.type
_entity_poly.pdbx_seq_one_letter_code
_entity_poly.pdbx_strand_id
1 'polypeptide(L)' 'MIEGRLKKYVKEICVESQPFVKDPQFSVSQIVEQTAKELGVKINFDTFEKYQF' A
#
# COMPACT_ATOMS: atom_id res chain seq x y z
N MET A 1 14.97 -19.69 -3.39
CA MET A 1 14.26 -19.18 -4.59
C MET A 1 12.76 -18.87 -4.36
N ILE A 2 12.11 -19.45 -3.35
CA ILE A 2 10.67 -19.29 -3.10
C ILE A 2 10.35 -18.02 -2.27
N GLU A 3 11.12 -17.73 -1.22
CA GLU A 3 10.91 -16.54 -0.38
C GLU A 3 10.96 -15.22 -1.15
N GLY A 4 11.88 -15.09 -2.12
CA GLY A 4 11.97 -13.89 -2.96
C GLY A 4 10.73 -13.69 -3.84
N ARG A 5 10.13 -14.78 -4.34
CA ARG A 5 8.89 -14.74 -5.12
C ARG A 5 7.70 -14.40 -4.22
N LEU A 6 7.65 -14.96 -3.02
CA LEU A 6 6.59 -14.66 -2.06
C LEU A 6 6.61 -13.19 -1.65
N LYS A 7 7.79 -12.63 -1.34
CA LYS A 7 7.94 -11.20 -1.06
C LYS A 7 7.47 -10.32 -2.22
N LYS A 8 7.80 -10.72 -3.46
CA LYS A 8 7.36 -9.98 -4.66
C LYS A 8 5.84 -10.06 -4.83
N TYR A 9 5.26 -11.25 -4.65
CA TYR A 9 3.83 -11.49 -4.72
C TYR A 9 3.05 -10.66 -3.70
N VAL A 10 3.50 -10.61 -2.44
CA VAL A 10 2.89 -9.76 -1.40
C VAL A 10 2.98 -8.28 -1.78
N LYS A 11 4.09 -7.84 -2.38
CA LYS A 11 4.27 -6.47 -2.87
C LYS A 11 3.34 -6.11 -4.04
N GLU A 12 2.97 -7.08 -4.86
CA GLU A 12 2.11 -6.89 -6.03
C GLU A 12 0.62 -7.05 -5.71
N ILE A 13 0.25 -7.82 -4.69
CA ILE A 13 -1.17 -8.06 -4.32
C ILE A 13 -1.64 -7.18 -3.16
N CYS A 14 -0.78 -6.87 -2.20
CA CYS A 14 -1.19 -6.08 -1.05
C CYS A 14 -1.13 -4.59 -1.41
N VAL A 15 -2.29 -3.94 -1.49
CA VAL A 15 -2.43 -2.51 -1.84
C VAL A 15 -1.54 -1.63 -0.94
N GLU A 16 -1.44 -1.99 0.34
CA GLU A 16 -0.61 -1.35 1.35
C GLU A 16 0.89 -1.35 1.03
N SER A 17 1.40 -2.44 0.45
CA SER A 17 2.82 -2.63 0.15
C SER A 17 3.21 -2.18 -1.26
N GLN A 18 2.24 -1.83 -2.09
CA GLN A 18 2.49 -1.33 -3.44
C GLN A 18 3.12 0.07 -3.40
N PRO A 19 3.96 0.41 -4.40
CA PRO A 19 4.42 1.78 -4.60
C PRO A 19 3.24 2.68 -4.97
N PHE A 20 3.21 3.89 -4.42
CA PHE A 20 2.14 4.83 -4.68
C PHE A 20 2.23 5.38 -6.12
N VAL A 21 1.11 5.42 -6.84
CA VAL A 21 1.08 5.78 -8.28
C VAL A 21 1.62 7.19 -8.56
N LYS A 22 1.41 8.14 -7.64
CA LYS A 22 1.93 9.51 -7.78
C LYS A 22 3.38 9.65 -7.32
N ASP A 23 3.83 8.79 -6.39
CA ASP A 23 5.17 8.88 -5.83
C ASP A 23 5.71 7.47 -5.55
N PRO A 24 6.40 6.85 -6.53
CA PRO A 24 6.83 5.46 -6.44
C PRO A 24 7.95 5.23 -5.42
N GLN A 25 8.48 6.28 -4.78
CA GLN A 25 9.44 6.17 -3.68
C GLN A 25 8.78 5.69 -2.38
N PHE A 26 7.50 6.00 -2.18
CA PHE A 26 6.76 5.68 -0.97
C PHE A 26 5.75 4.55 -1.23
N SER A 27 5.57 3.66 -0.25
CA SER A 27 4.47 2.70 -0.30
C SER A 27 3.16 3.36 0.12
N VAL A 28 2.02 2.76 -0.27
CA VAL A 28 0.70 3.25 0.11
C VAL A 28 0.56 3.34 1.63
N SER A 29 1.03 2.35 2.41
CA SER A 29 1.00 2.44 3.88
C SER A 29 1.81 3.61 4.43
N GLN A 30 2.97 3.94 3.84
CA GLN A 30 3.78 5.06 4.30
C GLN A 30 3.08 6.41 4.08
N ILE A 31 2.43 6.57 2.92
CA ILE A 31 1.62 7.76 2.62
C ILE A 31 0.43 7.85 3.59
N VAL A 32 -0.24 6.74 3.88
CA VAL A 32 -1.37 6.69 4.82
C VAL A 32 -0.91 7.05 6.23
N GLU A 33 0.23 6.52 6.69
CA GLU A 33 0.81 6.88 8.00
C GLU A 33 1.24 8.35 8.07
N GLN A 34 1.85 8.88 7.01
CA GLN A 34 2.25 10.28 6.96
C GLN A 34 1.02 11.20 6.99
N THR A 35 0.01 10.88 6.19
CA THR A 35 -1.26 11.60 6.14
C THR A 35 -1.99 11.54 7.48
N ALA A 36 -1.98 10.37 8.14
CA ALA A 36 -2.53 10.19 9.48
C ALA A 36 -1.81 11.04 10.53
N LYS A 37 -0.47 11.18 10.43
CA LYS A 37 0.33 12.05 11.30
C LYS A 37 0.07 13.53 11.04
N GLU A 38 -0.05 13.96 9.78
CA GLU A 38 -0.36 15.35 9.42
C GLU A 38 -1.77 15.77 9.90
N LEU A 39 -2.75 14.87 9.80
CA LEU A 39 -4.13 15.13 10.22
C LEU A 39 -4.36 14.90 11.73
N GLY A 40 -3.48 14.16 12.41
CA GLY A 40 -3.66 13.76 13.81
C GLY A 40 -4.78 12.74 14.03
N VAL A 41 -5.20 12.03 12.98
CA VAL A 41 -6.31 11.06 13.01
C VAL A 41 -5.79 9.69 12.58
N LYS A 42 -6.23 8.62 13.24
CA LYS A 42 -5.93 7.25 12.79
C LYS A 42 -6.71 6.94 11.51
N ILE A 43 -5.98 6.76 10.41
CA ILE A 43 -6.51 6.27 9.14
C ILE A 43 -6.16 4.80 9.05
N ASN A 44 -7.18 3.95 8.95
CA ASN A 44 -7.03 2.51 8.70
C ASN A 44 -7.53 2.19 7.29
N PHE A 45 -6.84 1.26 6.63
CA PHE A 45 -7.31 0.66 5.38
C PHE A 45 -8.31 -0.46 5.73
N ASP A 46 -9.54 -0.37 5.21
CA ASP A 46 -10.59 -1.37 5.50
C ASP A 46 -10.85 -2.27 4.30
N THR A 47 -11.39 -1.71 3.22
CA THR A 47 -11.77 -2.48 2.03
C THR A 47 -11.39 -1.74 0.75
N PHE A 48 -10.84 -2.46 -0.23
CA PHE A 48 -10.52 -1.96 -1.57
C PHE A 48 -11.15 -2.85 -2.63
N GLU A 49 -12.00 -2.25 -3.47
CA GLU A 49 -12.69 -2.94 -4.56
C GLU A 49 -12.25 -2.33 -5.89
N LYS A 50 -11.62 -3.14 -6.75
CA LYS A 50 -11.25 -2.73 -8.12
C LYS A 50 -12.12 -3.47 -9.13
N TYR A 51 -13.04 -2.75 -9.75
CA TYR A 51 -13.84 -3.23 -10.87
C TYR A 51 -13.09 -2.99 -12.19
N GLN A 52 -13.03 -4.01 -13.05
CA GLN A 52 -12.49 -3.91 -14.40
C GLN A 52 -13.46 -4.60 -15.35
N PHE A 53 -13.92 -3.86 -16.36
CA PHE A 53 -14.78 -4.34 -17.44
C PHE A 53 -13.97 -5.07 -18.52
#